data_AF-A0AAD1KQM4-F1
#
_entry.id   AF-A0AAD1KQM4-F1
#
_cell.length_a   1.000
_cell.length_b   1.000
_cell.length_c   1.000
_cell.angle_alpha   90.00
_cell.angle_beta   90.00
_cell.angle_gamma   90.00
#
_symmetry.space_group_name_H-M   'P 1'
#
loop_
_entity.id
_entity.type
_entity.pdbx_description
1 polymer ?
#
loop_
_entity_poly.entity_id
_entity_poly.type
_entity_poly.pdbx_seq_one_letter_code
_entity_poly.pdbx_strand_id
1 'polypeptide(L)'
;MVAGWGSILLMGVTDPLGGINTLFPLFGIANQLLAAVALSICLVVFARAGHTWRLLIIFVPMLFTAIITVYGSWLKIFSPDPKIGYWANHMTYKRAIAAGKSSLGQAKNIEDMHTVVGNTAIQGTMSIIFVVCALIVMIVACIRTVQALHGRNIIDTEDPAKASKIFAPSGLMPTKAEKDLQAEWDAFYDKHPELDLESVHKDKEHA
;
A
#
# COMPACT_ATOMS: atom_id res chain seq x y z
N MET A 1 -16.70 -1.03 -4.91
CA MET A 1 -15.87 0.02 -4.27
C MET A 1 -16.75 1.05 -3.55
N VAL A 2 -17.62 1.80 -4.24
CA VAL A 2 -18.49 2.82 -3.62
C VAL A 2 -19.43 2.24 -2.55
N ALA A 3 -20.09 1.11 -2.83
CA ALA A 3 -21.00 0.48 -1.86
C ALA A 3 -20.30 -0.02 -0.58
N GLY A 4 -19.06 -0.51 -0.69
CA GLY A 4 -18.29 -1.00 0.46
C GLY A 4 -17.78 0.14 1.35
N TRP A 5 -17.34 1.24 0.75
CA TRP A 5 -17.01 2.45 1.51
C TRP A 5 -18.26 3.10 2.12
N GLY A 6 -19.38 3.10 1.39
CA GLY A 6 -20.68 3.55 1.89
C GLY A 6 -21.18 2.74 3.08
N SER A 7 -20.99 1.41 3.08
CA SER A 7 -21.38 0.56 4.21
C SER A 7 -20.51 0.79 5.46
N ILE A 8 -19.20 1.05 5.29
CA ILE A 8 -18.31 1.40 6.40
C ILE A 8 -18.72 2.73 7.04
N LEU A 9 -19.06 3.73 6.22
CA LEU A 9 -19.54 5.03 6.71
C LEU A 9 -20.89 4.92 7.41
N LEU A 10 -21.83 4.16 6.83
CA LEU A 10 -23.12 3.89 7.46
C LEU A 10 -22.92 3.19 8.81
N MET A 11 -22.12 2.12 8.87
CA MET A 11 -21.79 1.44 10.12
C MET A 11 -21.13 2.38 11.14
N GLY A 12 -20.23 3.26 10.71
CA GLY A 12 -19.58 4.24 11.60
C GLY A 12 -20.55 5.29 12.17
N VAL A 13 -21.55 5.70 11.40
CA VAL A 13 -22.56 6.71 11.81
C VAL A 13 -23.71 6.09 12.60
N THR A 14 -24.12 4.86 12.30
CA THR A 14 -25.28 4.22 12.93
C THR A 14 -24.94 3.40 14.17
N ASP A 15 -23.65 3.10 14.45
CA ASP A 15 -23.25 2.28 15.60
C ASP A 15 -23.22 3.09 16.92
N PRO A 16 -24.13 2.82 17.87
CA PRO A 16 -24.29 3.56 19.13
C PRO A 16 -23.09 3.45 20.07
N LEU A 17 -22.14 2.55 19.80
CA LEU A 17 -20.93 2.31 20.58
C LEU A 17 -19.75 3.18 20.15
N GLY A 18 -19.90 4.01 19.11
CA GLY A 18 -18.82 4.83 18.58
C GLY A 18 -17.90 4.04 17.65
N GLY A 19 -18.48 3.36 16.66
CA GLY A 19 -17.76 2.57 15.65
C GLY A 19 -16.61 3.32 14.96
N ILE A 20 -16.71 4.64 14.78
CA ILE A 20 -15.60 5.47 14.27
C ILE A 20 -14.37 5.44 15.20
N ASN A 21 -14.55 5.49 16.52
CA ASN A 21 -13.44 5.54 17.49
C ASN A 21 -12.70 4.20 17.60
N THR A 22 -13.37 3.08 17.33
CA THR A 22 -12.78 1.75 17.37
C THR A 22 -12.15 1.34 16.02
N LEU A 23 -12.68 1.85 14.90
CA LEU A 23 -12.14 1.59 13.56
C LEU A 23 -10.92 2.45 13.21
N PHE A 24 -10.83 3.67 13.72
CA PHE A 24 -9.74 4.59 13.39
C PHE A 24 -8.32 4.01 13.67
N PRO A 25 -8.07 3.38 14.83
CA PRO A 25 -6.77 2.75 15.09
C PRO A 25 -6.48 1.58 14.14
N LEU A 26 -7.51 0.85 13.69
CA LEU A 26 -7.35 -0.29 12.79
C LEU A 26 -6.96 0.17 11.38
N PHE A 27 -7.56 1.25 10.87
CA PHE A 27 -7.18 1.84 9.59
C PHE A 27 -5.72 2.32 9.59
N GLY A 28 -5.27 2.94 10.68
CA GLY A 28 -3.88 3.36 10.83
C GLY A 28 -2.90 2.21 10.68
N ILE A 29 -3.13 1.11 11.40
CA ILE A 29 -2.27 -0.09 11.34
C ILE A 29 -2.33 -0.73 9.95
N ALA A 30 -3.53 -0.91 9.39
CA ALA A 30 -3.70 -1.54 8.08
C ALA A 30 -3.00 -0.75 6.96
N ASN A 31 -3.12 0.58 6.98
CA ASN A 31 -2.47 1.42 5.97
C ASN A 31 -0.94 1.40 6.09
N GLN A 32 -0.41 1.37 7.31
CA GLN A 32 1.03 1.24 7.51
C GLN A 32 1.56 -0.14 7.06
N LEU A 33 0.81 -1.21 7.30
CA LEU A 33 1.15 -2.55 6.77
C LEU A 33 1.17 -2.54 5.23
N LEU A 34 0.20 -1.89 4.59
CA LEU A 34 0.17 -1.76 3.13
C LEU A 34 1.36 -0.94 2.61
N ALA A 35 1.70 0.15 3.29
CA ALA A 35 2.86 0.97 2.96
C ALA A 35 4.17 0.17 3.07
N ALA A 36 4.33 -0.64 4.12
CA ALA A 36 5.49 -1.51 4.29
C ALA A 36 5.61 -2.55 3.16
N VAL A 37 4.49 -3.15 2.75
CA VAL A 37 4.44 -4.08 1.60
C VAL A 37 4.79 -3.35 0.30
N ALA A 38 4.21 -2.18 0.05
CA ALA A 38 4.52 -1.40 -1.16
C ALA A 38 6.01 -1.03 -1.23
N LEU A 39 6.58 -0.54 -0.13
CA LEU A 39 8.02 -0.24 -0.05
C LEU A 39 8.88 -1.48 -0.29
N SER A 40 8.47 -2.65 0.20
CA SER A 40 9.19 -3.91 -0.02
C SER A 40 9.20 -4.33 -1.50
N ILE A 41 8.11 -4.10 -2.23
CA ILE A 41 8.04 -4.35 -3.67
C ILE A 41 8.92 -3.35 -4.42
N CYS A 42 8.84 -2.05 -4.09
CA CYS A 42 9.70 -1.02 -4.65
C CYS A 42 11.18 -1.33 -4.44
N LEU A 43 11.54 -1.86 -3.27
CA LEU A 43 12.92 -2.26 -2.95
C LEU A 43 13.42 -3.36 -3.91
N VAL A 44 12.59 -4.34 -4.25
CA VAL A 44 12.95 -5.40 -5.20
C VAL A 44 13.09 -4.82 -6.61
N VAL A 45 12.16 -3.98 -7.05
CA VAL A 45 12.19 -3.37 -8.39
C VAL A 45 13.45 -2.53 -8.58
N PHE A 46 13.80 -1.67 -7.62
CA PHE A 46 15.00 -0.85 -7.69
C PHE A 46 16.29 -1.66 -7.62
N ALA A 47 16.29 -2.77 -6.87
CA ALA A 47 17.44 -3.67 -6.81
C ALA A 47 17.66 -4.38 -8.13
N ARG A 48 16.58 -4.75 -8.84
CA ARG A 48 16.66 -5.30 -10.21
C ARG A 48 17.22 -4.29 -11.21
N ALA A 49 16.91 -3.01 -11.05
CA ALA A 49 17.46 -1.93 -11.87
C ALA A 49 18.96 -1.64 -11.61
N GLY A 50 19.62 -2.40 -10.72
CA GLY A 50 21.05 -2.26 -10.45
C GLY A 50 21.42 -1.07 -9.55
N HIS A 51 20.44 -0.39 -8.96
CA HIS A 51 20.71 0.66 -7.98
C HIS A 51 21.08 0.04 -6.63
N THR A 52 22.24 0.40 -6.07
CA THR A 52 22.73 -0.15 -4.80
C THR A 52 22.55 0.83 -3.65
N TRP A 53 23.16 2.02 -3.72
CA TRP A 53 23.06 3.04 -2.66
C TRP A 53 21.64 3.60 -2.48
N ARG A 54 20.91 3.79 -3.58
CA ARG A 54 19.54 4.33 -3.57
C ARG A 54 18.55 3.42 -2.84
N LEU A 55 18.87 2.13 -2.68
CA LEU A 55 18.04 1.19 -1.92
C LEU A 55 17.92 1.58 -0.46
N LEU A 56 18.93 2.24 0.12
CA LEU A 56 18.86 2.69 1.52
C LEU A 56 17.73 3.70 1.75
N ILE A 57 17.45 4.55 0.76
CA ILE A 57 16.36 5.53 0.81
C ILE A 57 15.00 4.83 0.94
N ILE A 58 14.85 3.63 0.39
CA ILE A 58 13.64 2.82 0.46
C ILE A 58 13.65 1.92 1.69
N PHE A 59 14.79 1.28 1.97
CA PHE A 59 14.94 0.29 3.03
C PHE A 59 14.76 0.89 4.43
N VAL A 60 15.32 2.08 4.69
CA VAL A 60 15.20 2.74 6.00
C VAL A 60 13.74 3.02 6.39
N PRO A 61 12.91 3.70 5.57
CA PRO A 61 11.51 3.93 5.91
C PRO A 61 10.70 2.63 5.90
N MET A 62 11.05 1.64 5.07
CA MET A 62 10.42 0.32 5.11
C MET A 62 10.65 -0.36 6.47
N LEU A 63 11.90 -0.38 6.95
CA LEU A 63 12.26 -0.99 8.23
C LEU A 63 11.60 -0.24 9.40
N PHE A 64 11.62 1.08 9.36
CA PHE A 64 10.99 1.92 10.38
C PHE A 64 9.48 1.64 10.48
N THR A 65 8.77 1.68 9.35
CA THR A 65 7.33 1.40 9.32
C THR A 65 7.04 -0.04 9.74
N ALA A 66 7.82 -1.02 9.27
CA ALA A 66 7.67 -2.41 9.71
C ALA A 66 7.82 -2.55 11.24
N ILE A 67 8.84 -1.95 11.86
CA ILE A 67 9.06 -2.04 13.31
C ILE A 67 7.90 -1.44 14.09
N ILE A 68 7.49 -0.20 13.79
CA ILE A 68 6.42 0.47 14.55
C ILE A 68 5.08 -0.26 14.39
N THR A 69 4.80 -0.80 13.20
CA THR A 69 3.51 -1.43 12.90
C THR A 69 3.44 -2.85 13.45
N VAL A 70 4.54 -3.62 13.41
CA VAL A 70 4.64 -4.92 14.07
C VAL A 70 4.54 -4.75 15.58
N TYR A 71 5.24 -3.76 16.15
CA TYR A 71 5.16 -3.47 17.58
C TYR A 71 3.75 -3.03 18.01
N GLY A 72 3.11 -2.15 17.24
CA GLY A 72 1.73 -1.75 17.48
C GLY A 72 0.76 -2.93 17.41
N SER A 73 0.93 -3.80 16.41
CA SER A 73 0.12 -5.02 16.27
C SER A 73 0.35 -5.99 17.42
N TRP A 74 1.60 -6.15 17.88
CA TRP A 74 1.94 -6.96 19.04
C TRP A 74 1.21 -6.48 20.30
N LEU A 75 1.23 -5.18 20.58
CA LEU A 75 0.49 -4.59 21.70
C LEU A 75 -1.02 -4.81 21.54
N LYS A 76 -1.56 -4.66 20.34
CA LYS A 76 -2.99 -4.90 20.08
C LYS A 76 -3.41 -6.36 20.22
N ILE A 77 -2.55 -7.30 19.89
CA ILE A 77 -2.86 -8.73 20.00
C ILE A 77 -2.66 -9.20 21.45
N PHE A 78 -1.50 -8.92 22.06
CA PHE A 78 -1.09 -9.57 23.30
C PHE A 78 -1.21 -8.71 24.56
N SER A 79 -1.58 -7.43 24.47
CA SER A 79 -1.65 -6.59 25.67
C SER A 79 -2.72 -7.11 26.65
N PRO A 80 -2.39 -7.20 27.96
CA PRO A 80 -3.33 -7.60 29.01
C PRO A 80 -4.35 -6.50 29.34
N ASP A 81 -4.13 -5.25 28.91
CA ASP A 81 -5.08 -4.16 29.12
C ASP A 81 -6.26 -4.28 28.13
N PRO A 82 -7.52 -4.43 28.61
CA PRO A 82 -8.71 -4.50 27.77
C PRO A 82 -8.93 -3.28 26.86
N LYS A 83 -8.34 -2.12 27.18
CA LYS A 83 -8.43 -0.91 26.33
C LYS A 83 -7.51 -1.00 25.11
N ILE A 84 -6.49 -1.85 25.18
CA ILE A 84 -5.43 -1.94 24.17
C ILE A 84 -5.53 -3.28 23.44
N GLY A 85 -5.59 -4.39 24.17
CA GLY A 85 -5.53 -5.74 23.63
C GLY A 85 -6.89 -6.29 23.20
N TYR A 86 -6.97 -6.82 21.99
CA TYR A 86 -8.18 -7.46 21.46
C TYR A 86 -8.59 -8.65 22.34
N TRP A 87 -7.67 -9.57 22.63
CA TRP A 87 -8.02 -10.75 23.44
C TRP A 87 -8.40 -10.42 24.88
N ALA A 88 -7.74 -9.42 25.49
CA ALA A 88 -8.08 -8.92 26.82
C ALA A 88 -9.48 -8.29 26.84
N ASN A 89 -9.83 -7.52 25.81
CA ASN A 89 -11.15 -6.92 25.66
C ASN A 89 -12.23 -8.00 25.48
N HIS A 90 -12.01 -8.96 24.58
CA HIS A 90 -12.91 -10.10 24.36
C HIS A 90 -13.20 -10.87 25.65
N MET A 91 -12.16 -11.21 26.43
CA MET A 91 -12.34 -11.92 27.70
C MET A 91 -13.07 -11.09 28.75
N THR A 92 -12.81 -9.78 28.82
CA THR A 92 -13.45 -8.90 29.80
C THR A 92 -14.95 -8.78 29.53
N TYR A 93 -15.34 -8.56 28.27
CA TYR A 93 -16.75 -8.51 27.88
C TYR A 93 -17.43 -9.87 28.07
N LYS A 94 -16.78 -10.98 27.71
CA LYS A 94 -17.32 -12.34 27.93
C LYS A 94 -17.57 -12.64 29.41
N ARG A 95 -16.65 -12.25 30.30
CA ARG A 95 -16.81 -12.39 31.76
C ARG A 95 -17.91 -11.49 32.31
N ALA A 96 -18.05 -10.28 31.78
CA ALA A 96 -19.10 -9.36 32.20
C ALA A 96 -20.50 -9.86 31.83
N ILE A 97 -20.66 -10.45 30.64
CA ILE A 97 -21.91 -11.14 30.24
C ILE A 97 -22.19 -12.31 31.18
N ALA A 98 -21.19 -13.15 31.46
CA ALA A 98 -21.34 -14.29 32.36
C ALA A 98 -21.67 -13.89 33.82
N ALA A 99 -21.23 -12.70 34.25
CA ALA A 99 -21.55 -12.13 35.56
C ALA A 99 -22.92 -11.43 35.62
N GLY A 100 -23.72 -11.50 34.54
CA GLY A 100 -25.04 -10.89 34.47
C GLY A 100 -25.03 -9.36 34.39
N LYS A 101 -23.90 -8.73 34.03
CA LYS A 101 -23.84 -7.28 33.85
C LYS A 101 -24.55 -6.89 32.55
N SER A 102 -25.42 -5.89 32.63
CA SER A 102 -26.20 -5.36 31.51
C SER A 102 -25.48 -4.28 30.70
N SER A 103 -24.36 -3.76 31.20
CA SER A 103 -23.52 -2.78 30.53
C SER A 103 -22.05 -2.89 30.96
N LEU A 104 -21.13 -2.60 30.03
CA LEU A 104 -19.70 -2.52 30.31
C LEU A 104 -19.02 -1.57 29.33
N GLY A 105 -18.33 -0.56 29.85
CA GLY A 105 -17.62 0.44 29.04
C GLY A 105 -18.61 1.24 28.18
N GLN A 106 -18.42 1.19 26.86
CA GLN A 106 -19.32 1.86 25.90
C GLN A 106 -20.59 1.05 25.58
N ALA A 107 -20.63 -0.25 25.92
CA ALA A 107 -21.80 -1.11 25.67
C ALA A 107 -22.90 -0.82 26.68
N LYS A 108 -24.03 -0.31 26.19
CA LYS A 108 -25.18 0.08 27.01
C LYS A 108 -26.18 -1.06 27.20
N ASN A 109 -26.15 -2.06 26.32
CA ASN A 109 -27.02 -3.24 26.36
C ASN A 109 -26.23 -4.55 26.29
N ILE A 110 -26.87 -5.67 26.63
CA ILE A 110 -26.28 -7.01 26.55
C ILE A 110 -25.96 -7.38 25.09
N GLU A 111 -26.84 -7.01 24.15
CA GLU A 111 -26.68 -7.29 22.71
C GLU A 111 -25.45 -6.57 22.12
N ASP A 112 -25.19 -5.34 22.57
CA ASP A 112 -23.99 -4.58 22.26
C ASP A 112 -22.73 -5.29 22.77
N MET A 113 -22.79 -5.89 23.97
CA MET A 113 -21.67 -6.64 24.53
C MET A 113 -21.35 -7.89 23.71
N HIS A 114 -22.36 -8.60 23.20
CA HIS A 114 -22.15 -9.74 22.29
C HIS A 114 -21.51 -9.31 20.96
N THR A 115 -21.93 -8.17 20.41
CA THR A 115 -21.34 -7.57 19.20
C THR A 115 -19.86 -7.22 19.41
N VAL A 116 -19.51 -6.61 20.55
CA VAL A 116 -18.11 -6.28 20.89
C VAL A 116 -17.26 -7.55 21.01
N VAL A 117 -17.78 -8.61 21.62
CA VAL A 117 -17.09 -9.90 21.75
C VAL A 117 -16.78 -10.50 20.38
N GLY A 118 -17.76 -10.51 19.48
CA GLY A 118 -17.60 -11.00 18.10
C GLY A 118 -16.62 -10.17 17.29
N ASN A 119 -16.81 -8.85 17.27
CA ASN A 119 -15.95 -7.91 16.53
C ASN A 119 -14.50 -8.00 16.99
N THR A 120 -14.27 -8.08 18.29
CA THR A 120 -12.93 -8.15 18.85
C THR A 120 -12.23 -9.48 18.52
N ALA A 121 -12.97 -10.59 18.45
CA ALA A 121 -12.42 -11.89 18.04
C ALA A 121 -12.03 -11.89 16.55
N ILE A 122 -12.90 -11.36 15.68
CA ILE A 122 -12.64 -11.22 14.25
C ILE A 122 -11.44 -10.28 14.03
N GLN A 123 -11.41 -9.14 14.72
CA GLN A 123 -10.35 -8.15 14.61
C GLN A 123 -8.99 -8.71 15.07
N GLY A 124 -8.96 -9.43 16.20
CA GLY A 124 -7.74 -10.08 16.68
C GLY A 124 -7.21 -11.13 15.71
N THR A 125 -8.09 -11.99 15.19
CA THR A 125 -7.71 -13.03 14.22
C THR A 125 -7.23 -12.44 12.91
N MET A 126 -7.96 -11.47 12.36
CA MET A 126 -7.62 -10.83 11.09
C MET A 126 -6.30 -10.05 11.21
N SER A 127 -6.06 -9.39 12.34
CA SER A 127 -4.80 -8.68 12.60
C SER A 127 -3.60 -9.63 12.57
N ILE A 128 -3.71 -10.83 13.16
CA ILE A 128 -2.63 -11.84 13.13
C ILE A 128 -2.35 -12.26 11.69
N ILE A 129 -3.38 -12.59 10.91
CA ILE A 129 -3.25 -13.02 9.51
C ILE A 129 -2.54 -11.93 8.69
N PHE A 130 -2.98 -10.68 8.80
CA PHE A 130 -2.40 -9.57 8.06
C PHE A 130 -0.92 -9.33 8.37
N VAL A 131 -0.56 -9.34 9.66
CA VAL A 131 0.84 -9.14 10.09
C VAL A 131 1.71 -10.28 9.60
N VAL A 132 1.27 -11.54 9.72
CA VAL A 132 2.02 -12.70 9.24
C VAL A 132 2.22 -12.64 7.72
N CYS A 133 1.17 -12.37 6.96
CA CYS A 133 1.27 -12.22 5.51
C CYS A 133 2.22 -11.08 5.12
N ALA A 134 2.11 -9.92 5.75
CA ALA A 134 2.99 -8.77 5.49
C ALA A 134 4.45 -9.09 5.80
N LEU A 135 4.73 -9.75 6.93
CA LEU A 135 6.07 -10.20 7.30
C LEU A 135 6.64 -11.17 6.28
N ILE A 136 5.85 -12.14 5.81
CA ILE A 136 6.28 -13.09 4.77
C ILE A 136 6.65 -12.34 3.49
N VAL A 137 5.80 -11.42 3.02
CA VAL A 137 6.06 -10.63 1.81
C VAL A 137 7.33 -9.80 1.97
N MET A 138 7.52 -9.13 3.10
CA MET A 138 8.73 -8.33 3.35
C MET A 138 10.00 -9.20 3.41
N ILE A 139 9.95 -10.37 4.05
CA ILE A 139 11.09 -11.29 4.11
C ILE A 139 11.43 -11.79 2.71
N VAL A 140 10.42 -12.22 1.94
CA VAL A 140 10.62 -12.66 0.55
C VAL A 140 11.18 -11.52 -0.29
N ALA A 141 10.67 -10.30 -0.15
CA ALA A 141 11.18 -9.13 -0.84
C ALA A 141 12.65 -8.86 -0.51
N CYS A 142 13.03 -8.86 0.77
CA CYS A 142 14.43 -8.72 1.19
C CYS A 142 15.32 -9.82 0.58
N ILE A 143 14.89 -11.08 0.60
CA ILE A 143 15.63 -12.19 -0.02
C ILE A 143 15.79 -11.96 -1.53
N ARG A 144 14.71 -11.55 -2.22
CA ARG A 144 14.73 -11.26 -3.66
C ARG A 144 15.61 -10.05 -4.00
N THR A 145 15.61 -9.01 -3.18
CA THR A 145 16.53 -7.87 -3.30
C THR A 145 17.98 -8.32 -3.19
N VAL A 146 18.32 -9.16 -2.20
CA VAL A 146 19.67 -9.70 -2.05
C VAL A 146 20.04 -10.60 -3.24
N GLN A 147 19.14 -11.47 -3.70
CA GLN A 147 19.38 -12.30 -4.89
C GLN A 147 19.60 -11.46 -6.15
N ALA A 148 18.84 -10.37 -6.31
CA ALA A 148 18.98 -9.43 -7.42
C ALA A 148 20.37 -8.77 -7.42
N LEU A 149 20.82 -8.29 -6.25
CA LEU A 149 22.14 -7.68 -6.09
C LEU A 149 23.30 -8.66 -6.35
N HIS A 150 23.11 -9.95 -6.09
CA HIS A 150 24.10 -10.99 -6.37
C HIS A 150 24.03 -11.52 -7.82
N GLY A 151 23.21 -10.93 -8.69
CA GLY A 151 23.09 -11.36 -10.10
C GLY A 151 22.43 -12.72 -10.29
N ARG A 152 21.67 -13.22 -9.29
CA ARG A 152 21.02 -14.54 -9.37
C ARG A 152 19.65 -14.44 -10.04
N ASN A 153 19.60 -14.88 -11.30
CA ASN A 153 18.45 -15.48 -12.00
C ASN A 153 17.09 -14.82 -11.73
N ILE A 154 16.99 -13.55 -12.08
CA ILE A 154 15.72 -12.82 -12.11
C ILE A 154 15.27 -12.83 -13.56
N ILE A 155 14.18 -13.56 -13.84
CA ILE A 155 13.57 -13.60 -15.17
C ILE A 155 13.24 -12.15 -15.54
N ASP A 156 13.91 -11.64 -16.56
CA ASP A 156 13.69 -10.31 -17.10
C ASP A 156 12.68 -10.42 -18.23
N THR A 157 11.50 -9.83 -17.99
CA THR A 157 10.41 -9.74 -18.98
C THR A 157 10.31 -8.31 -19.52
N GLU A 158 11.19 -7.41 -19.11
CA GLU A 158 11.20 -6.03 -19.59
C GLU A 158 11.77 -6.00 -21.01
N ASP A 159 11.07 -5.32 -21.93
CA ASP A 159 11.60 -5.10 -23.27
C ASP A 159 12.85 -4.21 -23.18
N PRO A 160 13.89 -4.48 -23.98
CA PRO A 160 15.10 -3.67 -23.94
C PRO A 160 14.75 -2.20 -24.23
N ALA A 161 15.36 -1.29 -23.47
CA ALA A 161 15.14 0.13 -23.62
C ALA A 161 15.38 0.56 -25.08
N LYS A 162 14.30 0.94 -25.78
CA LYS A 162 14.36 1.52 -27.13
C LYS A 162 14.39 3.02 -26.99
N ALA A 163 15.42 3.66 -27.56
CA ALA A 163 15.49 5.11 -27.60
C ALA A 163 14.26 5.68 -28.33
N SER A 164 13.64 6.70 -27.74
CA SER A 164 12.57 7.45 -28.38
C SER A 164 13.10 8.02 -29.70
N LYS A 165 12.38 7.74 -30.79
CA LYS A 165 12.61 8.38 -32.09
C LYS A 165 11.72 9.61 -32.25
N ILE A 166 11.31 10.23 -31.15
CA ILE A 166 10.54 11.47 -31.10
C ILE A 166 11.40 12.49 -30.39
N PHE A 167 11.60 13.64 -31.02
CA PHE A 167 12.27 14.77 -30.41
C PHE A 167 11.23 15.62 -29.65
N ALA A 168 11.54 15.95 -28.40
CA ALA A 168 10.75 16.86 -27.58
C ALA A 168 11.70 17.87 -26.91
N PRO A 169 11.37 19.17 -26.89
CA PRO A 169 12.18 20.17 -26.22
C PRO A 169 12.25 19.91 -24.71
N SER A 170 13.38 20.27 -24.08
CA SER A 170 13.63 20.00 -22.66
C SER A 170 12.79 20.86 -21.70
N GLY A 171 12.13 21.91 -22.20
CA GLY A 171 11.30 22.82 -21.42
C GLY A 171 10.01 23.23 -22.14
N LEU A 172 9.22 24.08 -21.48
CA LEU A 172 7.89 24.50 -21.96
C LEU A 172 7.94 25.39 -23.20
N MET A 173 9.08 26.07 -23.44
CA MET A 173 9.37 26.75 -24.70
C MET A 173 10.71 26.27 -25.27
N PRO A 174 10.79 25.96 -26.58
CA PRO A 174 12.03 25.52 -27.19
C PRO A 174 13.05 26.67 -27.27
N THR A 175 14.28 26.38 -26.86
CA THR A 175 15.42 27.27 -27.08
C THR A 175 15.77 27.34 -28.56
N LYS A 176 16.56 28.33 -28.98
CA LYS A 176 16.93 28.49 -30.40
C LYS A 176 17.64 27.24 -30.97
N ALA A 177 18.57 26.66 -30.21
CA ALA A 177 19.25 25.44 -30.60
C ALA A 177 18.31 24.23 -30.70
N GLU A 178 17.30 24.14 -29.82
CA GLU A 178 16.29 23.07 -29.89
C GLU A 178 15.32 23.26 -31.06
N LYS A 179 15.07 24.50 -31.52
CA LYS A 179 14.30 24.76 -32.75
C LYS A 179 15.05 24.33 -34.00
N ASP A 180 16.36 24.60 -34.04
CA ASP A 180 17.21 24.17 -35.14
C ASP A 180 17.28 22.63 -35.18
N LEU A 181 17.39 21.99 -34.00
CA LEU A 181 17.35 20.53 -33.87
C LEU A 181 15.98 19.94 -34.22
N GLN A 182 14.87 20.59 -33.85
CA GLN A 182 13.53 20.21 -34.29
C GLN A 182 13.44 20.20 -35.82
N ALA A 183 13.95 21.24 -36.49
CA ALA A 183 13.93 21.31 -37.96
C ALA A 183 14.76 20.19 -38.62
N GLU A 184 15.88 19.78 -38.01
CA GLU A 184 16.65 18.62 -38.47
C GLU A 184 15.88 17.31 -38.29
N TRP A 185 15.17 17.15 -37.17
CA TRP A 185 14.31 16.00 -36.91
C TRP A 185 13.10 15.95 -37.84
N ASP A 186 12.46 17.09 -38.12
CA ASP A 186 11.34 17.20 -39.07
C ASP A 186 11.80 16.80 -40.48
N ALA A 187 12.98 17.25 -40.92
CA ALA A 187 13.57 16.85 -42.19
C ALA A 187 13.99 15.36 -42.23
N PHE A 188 14.27 14.76 -41.08
CA PHE A 188 14.54 13.32 -40.94
C PHE A 188 13.24 12.51 -41.07
N TYR A 189 12.15 12.97 -40.44
CA TYR A 189 10.83 12.33 -40.56
C TYR A 189 10.26 12.39 -41.97
N ASP A 190 10.46 13.49 -42.70
CA ASP A 190 10.07 13.60 -44.11
C ASP A 190 10.70 12.50 -44.98
N LYS A 191 11.89 12.02 -44.61
CA LYS A 191 12.59 10.92 -45.30
C LYS A 191 12.25 9.54 -44.77
N HIS A 192 11.74 9.47 -43.54
CA HIS A 192 11.43 8.25 -42.80
C HIS A 192 10.02 8.34 -42.18
N PRO A 193 8.96 8.43 -43.00
CA PRO A 193 7.59 8.63 -42.51
C PRO A 193 7.10 7.47 -41.63
N GLU A 194 7.69 6.27 -41.76
CA GLU A 194 7.42 5.12 -40.88
C GLU A 194 7.86 5.32 -39.42
N LEU A 195 8.70 6.33 -39.15
CA LEU A 195 9.22 6.64 -37.82
C LEU A 195 8.50 7.82 -37.17
N ASP A 196 7.68 8.56 -37.93
CA ASP A 196 6.87 9.66 -37.44
C ASP A 196 5.55 9.13 -36.86
N LEU A 197 5.54 8.92 -35.54
CA LEU A 197 4.38 8.41 -34.83
C LEU A 197 3.32 9.49 -34.52
N GLU A 198 3.64 10.78 -34.71
CA GLU A 198 2.72 11.89 -34.48
C GLU A 198 1.78 12.13 -35.67
N SER A 199 2.28 12.03 -36.91
CA SER A 199 1.44 12.21 -38.12
C SER A 199 0.39 11.11 -38.29
N VAL A 200 0.69 9.88 -37.87
CA VAL A 200 -0.24 8.72 -37.91
C VAL A 200 -1.55 8.97 -37.13
N HIS A 201 -1.55 9.86 -36.14
CA HIS A 201 -2.75 10.21 -35.37
C HIS A 201 -3.50 11.42 -35.94
N LYS A 202 -2.79 12.38 -36.56
CA LYS A 202 -3.42 13.56 -37.19
C LYS A 202 -4.27 13.20 -38.41
N ASP A 203 -3.87 12.18 -39.17
CA ASP A 203 -4.62 11.73 -40.35
C ASP A 203 -5.97 11.06 -39.99
N LYS A 204 -6.16 10.64 -38.74
CA LYS A 204 -7.41 10.02 -38.27
C LYS A 204 -8.40 10.99 -37.63
N GLU A 205 -7.97 12.19 -37.22
CA GLU A 205 -8.88 13.22 -36.67
C GLU A 205 -9.55 14.07 -37.77
N HIS A 206 -9.16 13.89 -39.03
CA HIS A 206 -9.67 14.65 -40.18
C HIS A 206 -10.41 13.81 -41.23
N ALA A 207 -10.77 12.56 -40.90
CA ALA A 207 -11.65 11.70 -41.70
C ALA A 207 -12.98 11.46 -40.98
#